data_AF-A0A919LTD5-F1
#
_entry.id   AF-A0A919LTD5-F1
#
_cell.length_a   1.000
_cell.length_b   1.000
_cell.length_c   1.000
_cell.angle_alpha   90.00
_cell.angle_beta   90.00
_cell.angle_gamma   90.00
#
_symmetry.space_group_name_H-M   'P 1'
#
loop_
_entity.id
_entity.type
_entity.pdbx_description
1 polymer ?
#
loop_
_entity_poly.entity_id
_entity_poly.type
_entity_poly.pdbx_seq_one_letter_code
_entity_poly.pdbx_strand_id
1 'polypeptide(L)'
;MTAMSTLNPILAGSAQSVEAYQQVIEQTSQAVVQWLKQPEMYQGKSVDELRERISLEFNEQGLGNQAAIDRAIEYFLKDSLSVHHPQCVAHLHCPSLVISQAAEVLINATNQSMDSIRARRQPLSR
;
A
#
# COMPACT_ATOMS: atom_id res chain seq x y z
N MET A 1 7.27 -21.98 -19.15
CA MET A 1 6.32 -20.87 -18.96
C MET A 1 5.61 -21.11 -17.65
N THR A 2 6.12 -20.56 -16.57
CA THR A 2 5.51 -20.65 -15.25
C THR A 2 4.16 -19.92 -15.32
N ALA A 3 3.07 -20.59 -14.94
CA ALA A 3 1.75 -19.98 -14.90
C ALA A 3 1.82 -18.73 -14.03
N MET A 4 1.74 -17.54 -14.64
CA MET A 4 1.55 -16.31 -13.89
C MET A 4 0.22 -16.44 -13.17
N SER A 5 0.24 -16.29 -11.84
CA SER A 5 -0.96 -16.35 -11.02
C SER A 5 -1.98 -15.36 -11.59
N THR A 6 -3.12 -15.88 -12.05
CA THR A 6 -4.25 -15.06 -12.54
C THR A 6 -4.83 -14.16 -11.46
N LEU A 7 -4.44 -14.36 -10.20
CA LEU A 7 -4.94 -13.66 -9.03
C LEU A 7 -4.24 -12.31 -8.79
N ASN A 8 -3.00 -12.13 -9.25
CA ASN A 8 -2.18 -10.94 -8.97
C ASN A 8 -1.47 -10.46 -10.26
N PRO A 9 -2.15 -9.70 -11.14
CA PRO A 9 -1.55 -9.23 -12.37
C PRO A 9 -0.40 -8.24 -12.11
N ILE A 10 0.68 -8.37 -12.87
CA ILE A 10 1.76 -7.36 -12.91
C ILE A 10 1.19 -6.09 -13.54
N LEU A 11 1.51 -4.92 -12.98
CA LEU A 11 1.14 -3.62 -13.54
C LEU A 11 1.64 -3.49 -14.98
N ALA A 12 0.71 -3.44 -15.93
CA ALA A 12 0.95 -3.37 -17.36
C ALA A 12 -0.18 -2.62 -18.07
N GLY A 13 0.07 -2.18 -19.31
CA GLY A 13 -0.94 -1.48 -20.14
C GLY A 13 -2.07 -2.36 -20.69
N SER A 14 -2.15 -3.64 -20.27
CA SER A 14 -3.25 -4.53 -20.67
C SER A 14 -4.55 -4.17 -19.95
N ALA A 15 -5.70 -4.36 -20.60
CA ALA A 15 -7.00 -4.02 -20.02
C ALA A 15 -7.22 -4.68 -18.64
N GLN A 16 -6.91 -5.97 -18.52
CA GLN A 16 -7.02 -6.71 -17.26
C GLN A 16 -6.15 -6.12 -16.14
N SER A 17 -4.91 -5.74 -16.43
CA SER A 17 -4.02 -5.16 -15.43
C SER A 17 -4.44 -3.75 -15.02
N VAL A 18 -4.90 -2.94 -15.96
CA VAL A 18 -5.39 -1.58 -15.69
C VAL A 18 -6.63 -1.63 -14.81
N GLU A 19 -7.57 -2.53 -15.12
CA GLU A 19 -8.78 -2.75 -14.31
C GLU A 19 -8.42 -3.21 -12.89
N ALA A 20 -7.57 -4.22 -12.76
CA ALA A 20 -7.13 -4.71 -11.45
C ALA A 20 -6.42 -3.62 -10.62
N TYR A 21 -5.59 -2.78 -11.26
CA TYR A 21 -4.93 -1.67 -10.60
C TYR A 21 -5.94 -0.63 -10.08
N GLN A 22 -6.92 -0.25 -10.91
CA GLN A 22 -7.96 0.70 -10.53
C GLN A 22 -8.78 0.18 -9.35
N GLN A 23 -9.21 -1.09 -9.41
CA GLN A 23 -9.98 -1.72 -8.33
C GLN A 23 -9.21 -1.74 -7.00
N VAL A 24 -7.93 -2.13 -7.02
CA VAL A 24 -7.09 -2.19 -5.81
C VAL A 24 -6.84 -0.81 -5.21
N ILE A 25 -6.54 0.18 -6.05
CA ILE A 25 -6.32 1.56 -5.58
C ILE A 25 -7.62 2.15 -5.00
N GLU A 26 -8.77 1.91 -5.64
CA GLU A 26 -10.06 2.36 -5.14
C GLU A 26 -10.40 1.72 -3.80
N GLN A 27 -10.31 0.39 -3.70
CA GLN A 27 -10.56 -0.34 -2.45
C GLN A 27 -9.67 0.18 -1.31
N THR A 28 -8.37 0.33 -1.58
CA THR A 28 -7.40 0.80 -0.58
C THR A 28 -7.69 2.25 -0.16
N SER A 29 -8.03 3.11 -1.11
CA SER A 29 -8.41 4.51 -0.82
C SER A 29 -9.65 4.58 0.07
N GLN A 30 -10.69 3.79 -0.24
CA GLN A 30 -11.89 3.71 0.57
C GLN A 30 -11.58 3.23 2.00
N ALA A 31 -10.72 2.23 2.15
CA ALA A 31 -10.29 1.75 3.47
C ALA A 31 -9.58 2.83 4.29
N VAL A 32 -8.67 3.59 3.68
CA VAL A 32 -8.00 4.73 4.33
C VAL A 32 -9.01 5.79 4.75
N VAL A 33 -10.00 6.12 3.90
CA VAL A 33 -11.07 7.07 4.26
C VAL A 33 -11.87 6.60 5.47
N GLN A 34 -12.18 5.30 5.57
CA GLN A 34 -12.88 4.77 6.74
C GLN A 34 -12.01 4.78 7.99
N TRP A 35 -10.73 4.45 7.87
CA TRP A 35 -9.78 4.50 8.97
C TRP A 35 -9.60 5.92 9.52
N LEU A 36 -9.48 6.92 8.65
CA LEU A 36 -9.36 8.33 9.05
C LEU A 36 -10.58 8.87 9.83
N LYS A 37 -11.74 8.21 9.71
CA LYS A 37 -12.96 8.57 10.47
C LYS A 37 -12.99 7.97 11.88
N GLN A 38 -12.05 7.07 12.21
CA GLN A 38 -11.99 6.47 13.54
C GLN A 38 -11.64 7.56 14.57
N PRO A 39 -12.39 7.66 15.68
CA PRO A 39 -12.17 8.69 16.68
C PRO A 39 -10.95 8.40 17.56
N GLU A 40 -10.53 7.14 17.68
CA GLU A 40 -9.40 6.76 18.54
C GLU A 40 -8.05 6.99 17.85
N MET A 41 -7.09 7.55 18.59
CA MET A 41 -5.69 7.67 18.14
C MET A 41 -4.98 6.30 18.05
N TYR A 42 -5.31 5.39 18.97
CA TYR A 42 -4.76 4.04 19.06
C TYR A 42 -5.77 3.16 19.79
N GLN A 43 -5.90 1.89 19.37
CA GLN A 43 -6.84 0.93 19.95
C GLN A 43 -6.40 0.34 21.30
N GLY A 44 -5.22 0.72 21.81
CA GLY A 44 -4.77 0.39 23.16
C GLY A 44 -4.23 -1.03 23.35
N LYS A 45 -4.09 -1.82 22.28
CA LYS A 45 -3.60 -3.20 22.37
C LYS A 45 -2.14 -3.26 22.83
N SER A 46 -1.81 -4.29 23.60
CA SER A 46 -0.42 -4.60 23.95
C SER A 46 0.31 -5.27 22.78
N VAL A 47 1.65 -5.25 22.84
CA VAL A 47 2.50 -5.90 21.83
C VAL A 47 2.22 -7.41 21.78
N ASP A 48 1.94 -8.04 22.91
CA ASP A 48 1.69 -9.48 22.98
C ASP A 48 0.36 -9.85 22.32
N GLU A 49 -0.72 -9.09 22.56
CA GLU A 49 -2.00 -9.27 21.87
C GLU A 49 -1.88 -9.08 20.35
N LEU A 50 -1.09 -8.09 19.91
CA LEU A 50 -0.84 -7.88 18.47
C LEU A 50 -0.04 -9.04 17.88
N ARG A 51 0.98 -9.53 18.58
CA ARG A 51 1.82 -10.64 18.12
C ARG A 51 1.03 -11.92 17.96
N GLU A 52 0.15 -12.24 18.91
CA GLU A 52 -0.69 -13.45 18.84
C GLU A 52 -1.69 -13.42 17.67
N ARG A 53 -2.14 -12.22 17.29
CA ARG A 53 -3.08 -12.05 16.16
C ARG A 53 -2.41 -12.20 14.80
N ILE A 54 -1.12 -11.92 14.68
CA ILE A 54 -0.40 -11.99 13.40
C ILE A 54 0.11 -13.41 13.18
N SER A 55 -0.70 -14.25 12.52
CA SER A 55 -0.24 -15.50 11.90
C SER A 55 0.10 -15.25 10.43
N LEU A 56 1.28 -15.64 9.96
CA LEU A 56 1.67 -15.49 8.55
C LEU A 56 1.75 -16.87 7.90
N GLU A 57 0.74 -17.20 7.11
CA GLU A 57 0.68 -18.44 6.34
C GLU A 57 0.94 -18.14 4.87
N PHE A 58 2.13 -18.54 4.40
CA PHE A 58 2.52 -18.36 3.01
C PHE A 58 2.23 -19.64 2.22
N ASN A 59 1.58 -19.50 1.08
CA ASN A 59 1.35 -20.59 0.13
C ASN A 59 1.70 -20.11 -1.29
N GLU A 60 1.84 -21.05 -2.22
CA GLU A 60 2.24 -20.75 -3.61
C GLU A 60 1.19 -19.93 -4.37
N GLN A 61 -0.08 -20.05 -4.00
CA GLN A 61 -1.20 -19.39 -4.67
C GLN A 61 -1.35 -17.91 -4.25
N GLY A 62 -0.85 -17.57 -3.06
CA GLY A 62 -1.09 -16.29 -2.40
C GLY A 62 -2.53 -16.15 -1.89
N LEU A 63 -2.84 -14.99 -1.28
CA LEU A 63 -4.19 -14.67 -0.80
C LEU A 63 -5.09 -14.02 -1.87
N GLY A 64 -4.50 -13.48 -2.95
CA GLY A 64 -5.18 -12.58 -3.89
C GLY A 64 -5.36 -11.16 -3.33
N ASN A 65 -5.53 -10.19 -4.23
CA ASN A 65 -5.56 -8.77 -3.89
C ASN A 65 -6.59 -8.39 -2.81
N GLN A 66 -7.85 -8.79 -2.99
CA GLN A 66 -8.95 -8.43 -2.07
C GLN A 66 -8.67 -8.91 -0.65
N ALA A 67 -8.41 -10.20 -0.46
CA ALA A 67 -8.16 -10.78 0.85
C ALA A 67 -6.85 -10.27 1.48
N ALA A 68 -5.83 -9.97 0.67
CA ALA A 68 -4.60 -9.35 1.15
C ALA A 68 -4.85 -7.93 1.70
N ILE A 69 -5.65 -7.12 0.99
CA ILE A 69 -6.02 -5.78 1.44
C ILE A 69 -6.87 -5.85 2.72
N ASP A 70 -7.87 -6.73 2.77
CA ASP A 70 -8.72 -6.89 3.97
C ASP A 70 -7.89 -7.32 5.18
N ARG A 71 -6.91 -8.21 4.97
CA ARG A 71 -5.95 -8.62 6.01
C ARG A 71 -5.07 -7.45 6.46
N ALA A 72 -4.55 -6.65 5.52
CA ALA A 72 -3.78 -5.45 5.86
C ALA A 72 -4.62 -4.44 6.65
N ILE A 73 -5.89 -4.27 6.32
CA ILE A 73 -6.80 -3.38 7.06
C ILE A 73 -6.99 -3.87 8.50
N GLU A 74 -7.32 -5.15 8.68
CA GLU A 74 -7.65 -5.71 10.00
C GLU A 74 -6.45 -5.82 10.94
N TYR A 75 -5.27 -6.21 10.43
CA TYR A 75 -4.09 -6.46 11.27
C TYR A 75 -3.12 -5.29 11.35
N PHE A 76 -3.07 -4.44 10.32
CA PHE A 76 -2.15 -3.31 10.28
C PHE A 76 -2.88 -1.97 10.48
N LEU A 77 -3.81 -1.61 9.59
CA LEU A 77 -4.39 -0.27 9.59
C LEU A 77 -5.20 0.04 10.87
N LYS A 78 -6.03 -0.90 11.31
CA LYS A 78 -6.91 -0.76 12.49
C LYS A 78 -6.15 -0.52 13.81
N ASP A 79 -4.99 -1.14 13.95
CA ASP A 79 -4.17 -1.04 15.17
C ASP A 79 -2.97 -0.10 14.98
N SER A 80 -2.89 0.64 13.87
CA SER A 80 -1.85 1.63 13.65
C SER A 80 -2.13 2.91 14.43
N LEU A 81 -1.05 3.55 14.91
CA LEU A 81 -1.14 4.88 15.54
C LEU A 81 -1.56 5.92 14.50
N SER A 82 -2.69 6.60 14.74
CA SER A 82 -3.18 7.67 13.88
C SER A 82 -2.44 8.97 14.16
N VAL A 83 -1.39 9.25 13.37
CA VAL A 83 -0.63 10.50 13.44
C VAL A 83 -1.43 11.74 13.03
N HIS A 84 -2.54 11.53 12.32
CA HIS A 84 -3.47 12.58 11.91
C HIS A 84 -4.43 13.00 13.03
N HIS A 85 -4.47 12.23 14.13
CA HIS A 85 -5.31 12.55 15.28
C HIS A 85 -4.76 13.77 16.04
N PRO A 86 -5.58 14.77 16.41
CA PRO A 86 -5.11 16.01 17.06
C PRO A 86 -4.35 15.81 18.38
N GLN A 87 -4.59 14.69 19.06
CA GLN A 87 -3.92 14.34 20.32
C GLN A 87 -2.58 13.59 20.12
N CYS A 88 -2.21 13.27 18.89
CA CYS A 88 -0.95 12.59 18.58
C CYS A 88 0.22 13.60 18.55
N VAL A 89 0.73 13.96 19.72
CA VAL A 89 1.75 15.03 19.89
C VAL A 89 3.03 14.55 20.59
N ALA A 90 3.30 13.25 20.59
CA ALA A 90 4.41 12.68 21.36
C ALA A 90 5.79 12.91 20.73
N HIS A 91 5.90 12.79 19.41
CA HIS A 91 7.18 12.75 18.69
C HIS A 91 7.13 13.54 17.38
N LEU A 92 8.28 13.75 16.75
CA LEU A 92 8.43 14.39 15.43
C LEU A 92 7.97 13.45 14.30
N HIS A 93 6.78 12.88 14.43
CA HIS A 93 6.11 12.10 13.41
C HIS A 93 4.93 12.93 12.90
N CYS A 94 5.15 13.65 11.79
CA CYS A 94 4.18 14.59 11.26
C CYS A 94 3.05 13.88 10.49
N PRO A 95 1.83 14.45 10.50
CA PRO A 95 0.79 14.07 9.56
C PRO A 95 1.26 14.29 8.11
N SER A 96 1.07 13.30 7.24
CA SER A 96 1.41 13.44 5.82
C SER A 96 0.44 14.36 5.08
N LEU A 97 0.94 15.11 4.09
CA LEU A 97 0.11 15.93 3.19
C LEU A 97 -0.63 15.05 2.17
N VAL A 98 -1.86 15.42 1.80
CA VAL A 98 -2.64 14.71 0.76
C VAL A 98 -1.88 14.65 -0.58
N ILE A 99 -1.21 15.74 -0.98
CA ILE A 99 -0.42 15.76 -2.21
C ILE A 99 0.79 14.82 -2.15
N SER A 100 1.34 14.57 -0.96
CA SER A 100 2.42 13.60 -0.75
C SER A 100 1.93 12.17 -1.03
N GLN A 101 0.70 11.84 -0.62
CA GLN A 101 0.10 10.53 -0.90
C GLN A 101 -0.11 10.31 -2.41
N ALA A 102 -0.52 11.34 -3.15
CA ALA A 102 -0.61 11.28 -4.61
C ALA A 102 0.76 11.09 -5.27
N ALA A 103 1.82 11.72 -4.73
CA ALA A 103 3.18 11.52 -5.22
C ALA A 103 3.65 10.07 -5.04
N GLU A 104 3.33 9.43 -3.91
CA GLU A 104 3.68 8.01 -3.67
C GLU A 104 3.05 7.07 -4.70
N VAL A 105 1.82 7.33 -5.14
CA VAL A 105 1.18 6.56 -6.21
C VAL A 105 2.01 6.64 -7.50
N LEU A 106 2.48 7.83 -7.87
CA LEU A 106 3.31 8.03 -9.07
C LEU A 106 4.70 7.40 -8.92
N ILE A 107 5.33 7.54 -7.76
CA ILE A 107 6.65 6.96 -7.47
C ILE A 107 6.58 5.44 -7.55
N ASN A 108 5.59 4.82 -6.90
CA ASN A 108 5.42 3.36 -6.92
C ASN A 108 5.06 2.83 -8.31
N ALA A 109 4.17 3.51 -9.04
CA ALA A 109 3.79 3.08 -10.39
C ALA A 109 4.95 3.17 -11.39
N THR A 110 5.84 4.16 -11.23
CA THR A 110 7.02 4.30 -12.09
C THR A 110 8.21 3.45 -11.65
N ASN A 111 8.24 3.02 -10.38
CA ASN A 111 9.26 2.17 -9.77
C ASN A 111 10.70 2.55 -10.21
N GLN A 112 10.99 3.85 -10.21
CA GLN A 112 12.26 4.37 -10.70
C GLN A 112 13.38 4.07 -9.71
N SER A 113 14.49 3.52 -10.21
CA SER A 113 15.73 3.36 -9.44
C SER A 113 16.53 4.65 -9.49
N MET A 114 16.82 5.23 -8.32
CA MET A 114 17.53 6.51 -8.19
C MET A 114 19.05 6.35 -8.15
N ASP A 115 19.56 5.11 -8.23
CA ASP A 115 21.00 4.79 -8.22
C ASP A 115 21.71 5.25 -9.50
N SER A 116 20.98 5.38 -10.60
CA SER A 116 21.56 5.67 -11.91
C SER A 116 20.64 6.50 -12.79
N ILE A 117 21.18 7.56 -13.41
CA ILE A 117 20.45 8.33 -14.41
C ILE A 117 20.51 7.62 -15.76
N ARG A 118 19.53 6.76 -16.04
CA ARG A 118 19.40 6.13 -17.36
C ARG A 118 18.61 7.03 -18.31
N ALA A 119 19.17 8.19 -18.64
CA ALA A 119 18.74 8.90 -19.83
C ALA A 119 19.06 8.00 -21.03
N ARG A 120 18.04 7.53 -21.76
CA ARG A 120 18.27 6.86 -23.04
C ARG A 120 19.09 7.82 -23.91
N ARG A 121 20.39 7.54 -24.07
CA ARG A 121 21.16 8.12 -25.16
C ARG A 121 20.56 7.54 -26.43
N GLN A 122 19.55 8.20 -27.00
CA GLN A 122 19.31 8.08 -28.43
C GLN A 122 20.64 8.43 -29.11
N PRO A 123 21.16 7.60 -30.03
CA PRO A 123 22.31 8.01 -30.81
C PRO A 123 21.87 9.25 -31.60
N LEU A 124 22.49 10.40 -31.31
CA LEU A 124 22.44 11.55 -32.20
C LEU A 124 22.99 11.06 -33.54
N SER A 125 22.10 10.91 -34.54
CA SER A 125 22.50 10.69 -35.91
C SER A 125 23.38 11.86 -36.33
N ARG A 126 24.65 11.56 -36.63
CA ARG A 126 25.58 12.49 -37.27
C ARG A 126 25.08 12.88 -38.65
#